data_AF-A0A961DW60-F1
#
_entry.id   AF-A0A961DW60-F1
#
_cell.length_a   1.000
_cell.length_b   1.000
_cell.length_c   1.000
_cell.angle_alpha   90.00
_cell.angle_beta   90.00
_cell.angle_gamma   90.00
#
_symmetry.space_group_name_H-M   'P 1'
#
loop_
_entity.id
_entity.type
_entity.pdbx_description
1 polymer ?
#
loop_
_entity_poly.entity_id
_entity_poly.type
_entity_poly.pdbx_seq_one_letter_code
_entity_poly.pdbx_strand_id
1 'polypeptide(L)'
;MVEKNAAITLTVAAFAAGALGATGVSVAPSAKATCASLFGFSTDPARCTSSPLGIAVAIGEGAGARADGLLGVAFAAGPDSLADNSAGALNVAVQLGANGTAVADGFLNIAASVSLGTTVPNGSEVRAQGGFGNIALNLFGDGTQPPDEGLSVVADGILNFAANLGGADNSVLAGRNGDNGVLNAAVSMLGTGSNVVAGNGILNAAAQLGGTGNRAFALNGTALAAAQFGGSGNEVYARNGSALAAAQMNGSDNQVDAKNGFLNGAAQFGGTGNVVIAANGAANSASQIGGDYNTVLAGGDGGADGYFTSAFSVLSSGRDALHRNSVLASPGPLAIAGSVGQDSATIVQNGPGINVNRSSPAAARRASATTRPTQGGTIAANGGTGKASAGARATARR
;
A
#
# COMPACT_ATOMS: atom_id res chain seq x y z
N MET A 1 49.36 42.35 -19.99
CA MET A 1 48.44 41.80 -18.95
C MET A 1 48.02 40.42 -19.43
N VAL A 2 48.00 39.42 -18.57
CA VAL A 2 47.68 38.02 -18.92
C VAL A 2 46.73 37.49 -17.86
N GLU A 3 45.57 36.97 -18.27
CA GLU A 3 44.63 36.33 -17.37
C GLU A 3 45.20 35.04 -16.76
N LYS A 4 44.87 34.79 -15.50
CA LYS A 4 45.13 33.52 -14.81
C LYS A 4 43.80 32.92 -14.37
N ASN A 5 43.30 31.98 -15.16
CA ASN A 5 42.20 31.08 -14.79
C ASN A 5 42.73 29.64 -14.64
N ALA A 6 41.90 28.76 -14.06
CA ALA A 6 42.19 27.38 -13.65
C ALA A 6 42.92 27.21 -12.30
N ALA A 7 42.13 27.15 -11.23
CA ALA A 7 42.50 26.57 -9.94
C ALA A 7 41.28 25.83 -9.38
N ILE A 8 41.05 24.63 -9.92
CA ILE A 8 40.09 23.66 -9.38
C ILE A 8 40.81 22.88 -8.29
N THR A 9 40.19 22.71 -7.13
CA THR A 9 40.76 21.95 -6.02
C THR A 9 39.69 21.04 -5.44
N LEU A 10 39.71 19.81 -5.92
CA LEU A 10 38.84 18.71 -5.53
C LEU A 10 39.55 17.87 -4.45
N THR A 11 39.16 18.04 -3.18
CA THR A 11 39.75 17.28 -2.06
C THR A 11 38.78 16.21 -1.57
N VAL A 12 38.69 15.11 -2.32
CA VAL A 12 37.92 13.92 -1.90
C VAL A 12 38.66 13.20 -0.77
N ALA A 13 38.03 13.10 0.40
CA ALA A 13 38.57 12.37 1.54
C ALA A 13 37.49 11.52 2.23
N ALA A 14 37.76 10.20 2.31
CA ALA A 14 37.10 9.25 3.21
C ALA A 14 35.57 9.10 3.15
N PHE A 15 34.98 8.95 1.95
CA PHE A 15 33.67 8.27 1.85
C PHE A 15 33.81 6.73 1.82
N ALA A 16 34.48 6.19 2.83
CA ALA A 16 34.69 4.75 3.02
C ALA A 16 34.79 4.39 4.50
N ALA A 17 33.86 3.56 4.97
CA ALA A 17 33.70 2.99 6.31
C ALA A 17 33.26 3.92 7.47
N GLY A 18 32.19 3.51 8.16
CA GLY A 18 32.11 3.69 9.63
C GLY A 18 31.25 4.83 10.20
N ALA A 19 30.01 5.05 9.73
CA ALA A 19 29.08 5.97 10.40
C ALA A 19 28.43 5.34 11.66
N LEU A 20 29.14 5.32 12.81
CA LEU A 20 28.57 5.26 14.18
C LEU A 20 29.68 5.32 15.26
N GLY A 21 29.77 6.44 15.99
CA GLY A 21 30.65 6.58 17.17
C GLY A 21 31.29 7.96 17.31
N ALA A 22 30.90 8.74 18.33
CA ALA A 22 31.51 10.04 18.65
C ALA A 22 32.87 9.84 19.36
N THR A 23 33.86 10.72 19.22
CA THR A 23 33.88 12.09 19.77
C THR A 23 35.10 12.88 19.29
N GLY A 24 35.04 14.23 19.34
CA GLY A 24 36.19 15.13 19.09
C GLY A 24 36.06 15.94 17.80
N VAL A 25 36.12 17.28 17.89
CA VAL A 25 35.79 18.21 16.80
C VAL A 25 36.97 19.12 16.45
N SER A 26 37.33 19.19 15.15
CA SER A 26 37.95 20.35 14.49
C SER A 26 38.30 20.02 13.02
N VAL A 27 38.03 20.84 12.00
CA VAL A 27 37.01 21.91 11.83
C VAL A 27 36.56 21.80 10.35
N ALA A 28 35.26 21.78 10.03
CA ALA A 28 34.77 21.56 8.67
C ALA A 28 34.52 22.89 7.90
N PRO A 29 35.24 23.19 6.79
CA PRO A 29 35.04 24.38 5.96
C PRO A 29 34.32 24.06 4.63
N SER A 30 34.07 25.08 3.80
CA SER A 30 33.29 25.01 2.54
C SER A 30 33.70 23.88 1.58
N ALA A 31 32.72 23.17 1.02
CA ALA A 31 32.90 22.39 -0.20
C ALA A 31 32.85 23.32 -1.43
N LYS A 32 32.66 22.77 -2.65
CA LYS A 32 32.43 23.61 -3.85
C LYS A 32 31.92 22.83 -5.06
N ALA A 33 31.06 23.49 -5.84
CA ALA A 33 30.61 23.11 -7.20
C ALA A 33 31.78 22.69 -8.10
N THR A 34 32.11 21.40 -8.13
CA THR A 34 33.46 20.97 -8.54
C THR A 34 33.54 20.57 -10.03
N CYS A 35 32.85 19.52 -10.49
CA CYS A 35 33.43 18.63 -11.52
C CYS A 35 32.56 18.16 -12.79
N ALA A 36 32.64 16.89 -13.33
CA ALA A 36 31.98 16.09 -14.46
C ALA A 36 32.75 14.69 -14.75
N SER A 37 33.06 14.07 -15.91
CA SER A 37 34.41 13.46 -16.29
C SER A 37 34.49 12.93 -17.71
N LEU A 38 33.33 12.67 -18.31
CA LEU A 38 33.02 12.27 -19.67
C LEU A 38 33.97 11.26 -20.34
N PHE A 39 33.62 10.75 -21.52
CA PHE A 39 33.84 9.35 -21.98
C PHE A 39 35.34 8.96 -22.15
N GLY A 40 36.07 8.87 -21.03
CA GLY A 40 37.52 8.90 -20.84
C GLY A 40 38.13 10.26 -20.42
N PHE A 41 37.43 11.41 -20.51
CA PHE A 41 38.06 12.73 -20.78
C PHE A 41 37.34 14.01 -20.30
N SER A 42 38.11 15.01 -19.79
CA SER A 42 37.55 16.05 -18.91
C SER A 42 37.99 17.54 -18.93
N THR A 43 37.04 18.44 -18.60
CA THR A 43 37.18 19.90 -18.34
C THR A 43 37.19 20.25 -16.82
N ASP A 44 37.66 19.31 -15.98
CA ASP A 44 36.94 18.93 -14.75
C ASP A 44 35.44 18.81 -15.04
N PRO A 45 35.18 18.07 -16.11
CA PRO A 45 34.81 16.73 -15.84
C PRO A 45 35.59 15.91 -14.71
N ALA A 46 35.08 15.88 -13.45
CA ALA A 46 35.08 14.80 -12.40
C ALA A 46 33.87 14.55 -11.32
N ARG A 47 32.48 14.71 -11.20
CA ARG A 47 31.03 14.95 -11.70
C ARG A 47 30.20 14.18 -12.81
N CYS A 48 30.65 13.16 -13.52
CA CYS A 48 30.12 12.52 -14.75
C CYS A 48 31.27 11.60 -15.26
N THR A 49 31.95 10.82 -14.37
CA THR A 49 33.30 10.21 -14.42
C THR A 49 33.55 8.83 -15.04
N SER A 50 34.37 8.80 -16.09
CA SER A 50 33.77 8.31 -17.31
C SER A 50 34.72 7.75 -18.36
N SER A 51 34.11 7.15 -19.38
CA SER A 51 34.53 5.85 -19.86
C SER A 51 33.93 5.46 -21.21
N PRO A 52 34.28 4.27 -21.74
CA PRO A 52 33.35 3.44 -22.52
C PRO A 52 32.38 2.61 -21.64
N LEU A 53 32.71 2.38 -20.35
CA LEU A 53 31.98 1.64 -19.31
C LEU A 53 32.03 2.40 -17.93
N GLY A 54 30.93 3.03 -17.50
CA GLY A 54 30.75 3.78 -16.24
C GLY A 54 31.18 5.26 -16.18
N ILE A 55 30.26 6.20 -15.85
CA ILE A 55 30.37 7.70 -15.94
C ILE A 55 30.11 8.58 -14.62
N ALA A 56 30.76 8.41 -13.44
CA ALA A 56 30.43 8.86 -12.03
C ALA A 56 30.48 10.33 -11.55
N VAL A 57 29.55 10.74 -10.67
CA VAL A 57 29.51 12.12 -10.15
C VAL A 57 29.81 12.20 -8.66
N ALA A 58 29.89 13.41 -8.11
CA ALA A 58 29.62 13.69 -6.71
C ALA A 58 28.93 15.05 -6.50
N ILE A 59 28.62 15.30 -5.22
CA ILE A 59 28.61 16.61 -4.53
C ILE A 59 27.53 17.61 -5.10
N GLY A 60 27.33 18.86 -4.59
CA GLY A 60 26.17 19.79 -4.80
C GLY A 60 26.41 21.30 -4.63
N GLU A 61 26.87 21.68 -3.43
CA GLU A 61 28.14 22.41 -3.25
C GLU A 61 29.26 21.58 -3.94
N GLY A 62 29.04 21.30 -5.25
CA GLY A 62 29.49 20.15 -6.04
C GLY A 62 28.61 19.54 -7.19
N ALA A 63 27.38 19.98 -7.56
CA ALA A 63 26.23 19.21 -8.18
C ALA A 63 26.34 18.37 -9.51
N GLY A 64 25.84 17.11 -9.60
CA GLY A 64 25.49 16.46 -10.93
C GLY A 64 25.03 14.96 -11.02
N ALA A 65 24.97 14.37 -12.25
CA ALA A 65 24.48 12.99 -12.57
C ALA A 65 25.31 12.14 -13.60
N ARG A 66 25.43 10.80 -13.38
CA ARG A 66 26.34 9.79 -14.01
C ARG A 66 25.63 9.00 -15.09
N ALA A 67 26.40 8.20 -15.84
CA ALA A 67 25.86 7.21 -16.77
C ALA A 67 26.63 5.86 -16.94
N ASP A 68 26.01 4.99 -17.76
CA ASP A 68 26.50 3.95 -18.68
C ASP A 68 27.82 3.16 -18.42
N GLY A 69 28.63 2.91 -19.46
CA GLY A 69 28.40 1.76 -20.35
C GLY A 69 28.17 0.43 -19.66
N LEU A 70 29.01 -0.57 -19.92
CA LEU A 70 28.79 -1.91 -19.38
C LEU A 70 28.75 -1.96 -17.83
N LEU A 71 29.33 -0.98 -17.11
CA LEU A 71 29.59 -1.01 -15.66
C LEU A 71 29.58 0.41 -14.99
N GLY A 72 28.44 0.96 -14.59
CA GLY A 72 28.30 2.25 -13.87
C GLY A 72 28.17 2.16 -12.33
N VAL A 73 28.62 3.20 -11.59
CA VAL A 73 28.61 3.30 -10.08
C VAL A 73 28.67 4.75 -9.51
N ALA A 74 27.60 5.53 -9.31
CA ALA A 74 27.72 6.95 -8.91
C ALA A 74 27.43 7.30 -7.44
N PHE A 75 27.81 8.51 -6.99
CA PHE A 75 27.83 8.88 -5.57
C PHE A 75 27.78 10.40 -5.24
N ALA A 76 26.72 11.01 -4.66
CA ALA A 76 26.73 12.41 -4.09
C ALA A 76 26.48 12.42 -2.58
N ALA A 77 26.76 13.54 -1.89
CA ALA A 77 26.36 13.74 -0.49
C ALA A 77 26.23 15.23 -0.06
N GLY A 78 25.11 15.61 0.60
CA GLY A 78 24.44 16.95 0.70
C GLY A 78 25.25 18.25 0.92
N PRO A 79 24.82 19.49 0.49
CA PRO A 79 23.68 20.02 -0.35
C PRO A 79 23.50 19.62 -1.87
N ASP A 80 23.45 18.32 -2.15
CA ASP A 80 24.21 17.66 -3.20
C ASP A 80 23.54 16.33 -3.62
N SER A 81 22.74 16.33 -4.69
CA SER A 81 22.08 15.13 -5.20
C SER A 81 22.72 14.53 -6.47
N LEU A 82 22.56 13.20 -6.63
CA LEU A 82 23.14 12.34 -7.67
C LEU A 82 22.07 11.45 -8.30
N ALA A 83 22.22 11.11 -9.60
CA ALA A 83 21.66 9.92 -10.28
C ALA A 83 22.77 9.13 -11.02
N ASP A 84 22.78 7.79 -11.08
CA ASP A 84 23.75 6.97 -11.86
C ASP A 84 23.09 6.27 -13.04
N ASN A 85 23.04 6.90 -14.21
CA ASN A 85 22.27 6.29 -15.26
C ASN A 85 22.59 6.62 -16.70
N SER A 86 22.92 5.59 -17.50
CA SER A 86 22.43 5.42 -18.88
C SER A 86 22.70 4.00 -19.42
N ALA A 87 22.24 2.96 -18.70
CA ALA A 87 22.20 1.56 -19.15
C ALA A 87 23.54 0.82 -19.38
N GLY A 88 23.58 -0.43 -18.90
CA GLY A 88 24.78 -1.28 -18.87
C GLY A 88 24.49 -2.73 -18.51
N ALA A 89 25.54 -3.52 -18.26
CA ALA A 89 25.38 -4.84 -17.63
C ALA A 89 25.27 -4.74 -16.10
N LEU A 90 25.78 -3.67 -15.48
CA LEU A 90 25.68 -3.38 -14.05
C LEU A 90 25.70 -1.84 -13.86
N ASN A 91 24.75 -1.26 -13.11
CA ASN A 91 24.75 0.17 -12.73
C ASN A 91 24.36 0.37 -11.25
N VAL A 92 24.90 1.38 -10.56
CA VAL A 92 24.83 1.51 -9.08
C VAL A 92 24.74 2.98 -8.62
N ALA A 93 23.54 3.55 -8.51
CA ALA A 93 23.34 4.92 -8.02
C ALA A 93 23.46 5.05 -6.51
N VAL A 94 24.14 6.10 -6.05
CA VAL A 94 24.17 6.50 -4.64
C VAL A 94 24.07 8.02 -4.52
N GLN A 95 23.22 8.50 -3.61
CA GLN A 95 23.13 9.90 -3.20
C GLN A 95 22.90 9.97 -1.69
N LEU A 96 23.44 10.97 -0.98
CA LEU A 96 23.36 11.04 0.48
C LEU A 96 23.25 12.48 1.06
N GLY A 97 22.05 13.08 1.06
CA GLY A 97 21.81 14.46 1.51
C GLY A 97 21.60 15.46 0.37
N ALA A 98 20.97 16.61 0.64
CA ALA A 98 20.79 17.71 -0.33
C ALA A 98 20.05 17.44 -1.68
N ASN A 99 19.03 16.59 -1.84
CA ASN A 99 18.48 15.62 -0.89
C ASN A 99 17.84 14.35 -1.52
N GLY A 100 17.89 14.12 -2.85
CA GLY A 100 17.62 12.79 -3.43
C GLY A 100 17.39 12.72 -4.94
N THR A 101 18.18 11.95 -5.70
CA THR A 101 17.87 11.65 -7.13
C THR A 101 18.48 10.33 -7.64
N ALA A 102 18.70 9.32 -6.78
CA ALA A 102 19.44 8.11 -7.16
C ALA A 102 18.65 7.21 -8.13
N VAL A 103 18.92 7.31 -9.43
CA VAL A 103 18.32 6.52 -10.52
C VAL A 103 19.39 5.62 -11.18
N ALA A 104 19.14 4.32 -11.47
CA ALA A 104 20.06 3.43 -12.21
C ALA A 104 19.40 2.38 -13.14
N ASP A 105 19.89 2.23 -14.38
CA ASP A 105 19.32 1.29 -15.36
C ASP A 105 20.34 0.23 -15.83
N GLY A 106 19.91 -0.99 -16.13
CA GLY A 106 20.78 -1.97 -16.79
C GLY A 106 20.35 -3.43 -16.64
N PHE A 107 21.21 -4.36 -17.06
CA PHE A 107 20.98 -5.80 -16.87
C PHE A 107 21.01 -6.21 -15.40
N LEU A 108 21.79 -5.52 -14.56
CA LEU A 108 21.71 -5.50 -13.10
C LEU A 108 21.72 -4.04 -12.68
N ASN A 109 20.85 -3.63 -11.76
CA ASN A 109 20.75 -2.23 -11.37
C ASN A 109 20.45 -2.05 -9.88
N ILE A 110 21.15 -1.10 -9.28
CA ILE A 110 21.09 -0.77 -7.86
C ILE A 110 20.97 0.74 -7.74
N ALA A 111 20.13 1.23 -6.84
CA ALA A 111 20.23 2.59 -6.38
C ALA A 111 20.14 2.68 -4.84
N ALA A 112 20.59 3.80 -4.26
CA ALA A 112 20.61 4.10 -2.82
C ALA A 112 20.56 5.63 -2.57
N SER A 113 19.81 6.10 -1.56
CA SER A 113 19.47 7.52 -1.38
C SER A 113 19.24 7.85 0.10
N VAL A 114 19.96 8.82 0.67
CA VAL A 114 19.65 9.38 2.01
C VAL A 114 19.06 10.79 1.86
N SER A 115 17.97 11.06 2.58
CA SER A 115 17.45 12.42 2.75
C SER A 115 17.29 12.78 4.23
N LEU A 116 18.07 13.74 4.74
CA LEU A 116 18.02 14.13 6.16
C LEU A 116 17.08 15.31 6.41
N GLY A 117 15.82 15.16 6.00
CA GLY A 117 14.69 15.99 6.45
C GLY A 117 14.81 17.48 6.13
N THR A 118 15.10 17.83 4.86
CA THR A 118 14.87 19.18 4.36
C THR A 118 13.92 19.11 3.17
N THR A 119 12.86 19.92 3.20
CA THR A 119 11.81 19.90 2.18
C THR A 119 12.40 20.13 0.79
N VAL A 120 12.45 19.09 -0.03
CA VAL A 120 13.14 19.09 -1.32
C VAL A 120 12.25 19.76 -2.37
N PRO A 121 12.62 20.93 -2.95
CA PRO A 121 11.69 21.71 -3.79
C PRO A 121 11.24 21.01 -5.08
N ASN A 122 11.93 19.94 -5.49
CA ASN A 122 11.69 19.16 -6.71
C ASN A 122 11.44 17.67 -6.42
N GLY A 123 11.12 17.30 -5.17
CA GLY A 123 10.99 15.90 -4.75
C GLY A 123 12.33 15.14 -4.65
N SER A 124 12.27 13.85 -4.31
CA SER A 124 13.42 12.95 -4.29
C SER A 124 13.14 11.67 -5.07
N GLU A 125 13.84 11.46 -6.18
CA GLU A 125 13.70 10.27 -7.03
C GLU A 125 14.79 9.22 -6.74
N VAL A 126 14.40 7.96 -6.82
CA VAL A 126 14.96 6.89 -6.03
C VAL A 126 14.59 5.59 -6.78
N ARG A 127 15.29 5.27 -7.89
CA ARG A 127 14.87 4.29 -8.92
C ARG A 127 15.97 3.31 -9.32
N ALA A 128 15.62 2.06 -9.63
CA ALA A 128 16.44 1.17 -10.44
C ALA A 128 15.59 0.40 -11.50
N GLN A 129 15.99 0.34 -12.78
CA GLN A 129 15.09 -0.14 -13.85
C GLN A 129 15.73 -1.00 -14.97
N GLY A 130 14.92 -1.93 -15.50
CA GLY A 130 15.25 -2.84 -16.60
C GLY A 130 15.92 -4.14 -16.12
N GLY A 131 16.16 -5.09 -17.01
CA GLY A 131 17.02 -6.25 -16.74
C GLY A 131 16.61 -7.16 -15.56
N PHE A 132 17.61 -7.76 -14.92
CA PHE A 132 17.54 -8.79 -13.87
C PHE A 132 18.23 -8.33 -12.57
N GLY A 133 17.46 -8.06 -11.52
CA GLY A 133 18.00 -7.75 -10.18
C GLY A 133 18.09 -6.25 -9.97
N ASN A 134 16.98 -5.70 -9.49
CA ASN A 134 16.64 -4.29 -9.59
C ASN A 134 16.31 -3.79 -8.18
N ILE A 135 17.11 -2.85 -7.67
CA ILE A 135 17.26 -2.63 -6.22
C ILE A 135 17.03 -1.17 -5.81
N ALA A 136 16.23 -1.03 -4.77
CA ALA A 136 15.75 0.19 -4.17
C ALA A 136 15.41 -0.04 -2.67
N LEU A 137 15.32 0.96 -1.77
CA LEU A 137 15.93 2.29 -1.69
C LEU A 137 15.29 3.11 -0.56
N ASN A 138 16.04 4.11 -0.09
CA ASN A 138 15.69 5.21 0.82
C ASN A 138 16.10 5.03 2.28
N LEU A 139 16.80 6.06 2.75
CA LEU A 139 17.24 6.31 4.11
C LEU A 139 16.72 7.72 4.52
N PHE A 140 15.45 7.78 4.94
CA PHE A 140 14.68 8.96 5.40
C PHE A 140 14.28 10.01 4.33
N GLY A 141 13.22 10.79 4.58
CA GLY A 141 12.59 11.76 3.65
C GLY A 141 11.42 12.55 4.26
N ASP A 142 10.89 13.57 3.57
CA ASP A 142 9.86 14.50 4.08
C ASP A 142 8.85 15.03 3.02
N GLY A 143 8.35 14.12 2.16
CA GLY A 143 7.55 14.47 0.97
C GLY A 143 6.33 15.36 1.23
N THR A 144 6.42 16.64 0.87
CA THR A 144 5.59 17.67 1.51
C THR A 144 4.35 18.15 0.74
N GLN A 145 4.12 17.73 -0.52
CA GLN A 145 2.83 18.00 -1.17
C GLN A 145 2.47 17.07 -2.36
N PRO A 146 1.21 16.60 -2.45
CA PRO A 146 0.59 16.16 -3.70
C PRO A 146 0.45 17.33 -4.71
N PRO A 147 0.14 17.08 -6.00
CA PRO A 147 -0.53 15.88 -6.51
C PRO A 147 0.35 14.64 -6.57
N ASP A 148 1.60 14.78 -6.97
CA ASP A 148 2.46 13.65 -7.37
C ASP A 148 3.87 13.77 -6.75
N GLU A 149 4.34 12.63 -6.23
CA GLU A 149 5.74 12.33 -5.83
C GLU A 149 6.35 13.15 -4.68
N GLY A 150 6.01 12.72 -3.46
CA GLY A 150 6.99 12.65 -2.35
C GLY A 150 8.14 11.68 -2.68
N LEU A 151 8.98 11.31 -1.70
CA LEU A 151 10.16 10.49 -2.00
C LEU A 151 9.76 9.14 -2.65
N SER A 152 10.25 8.90 -3.86
CA SER A 152 9.66 7.95 -4.83
C SER A 152 10.59 6.78 -5.12
N VAL A 153 10.34 5.67 -4.43
CA VAL A 153 11.17 4.46 -4.37
C VAL A 153 10.68 3.45 -5.41
N VAL A 154 11.48 3.15 -6.44
CA VAL A 154 11.06 2.38 -7.62
C VAL A 154 12.07 1.29 -7.99
N ALA A 155 11.59 0.07 -8.22
CA ALA A 155 12.34 -1.01 -8.88
C ALA A 155 11.51 -1.64 -10.01
N ASP A 156 12.02 -1.70 -11.24
CA ASP A 156 11.32 -2.26 -12.41
C ASP A 156 12.22 -3.18 -13.25
N GLY A 157 11.63 -4.18 -13.93
CA GLY A 157 12.32 -5.28 -14.61
C GLY A 157 11.94 -6.65 -14.04
N ILE A 158 12.87 -7.62 -13.99
CA ILE A 158 12.55 -9.04 -13.73
C ILE A 158 12.57 -9.44 -12.23
N LEU A 159 13.40 -8.81 -11.39
CA LEU A 159 13.51 -9.13 -9.96
C LEU A 159 13.57 -7.83 -9.16
N ASN A 160 12.41 -7.32 -8.76
CA ASN A 160 12.25 -5.95 -8.28
C ASN A 160 12.15 -5.90 -6.76
N PHE A 161 13.04 -5.15 -6.13
CA PHE A 161 13.06 -4.91 -4.69
C PHE A 161 13.13 -3.40 -4.39
N ALA A 162 12.16 -2.89 -3.63
CA ALA A 162 12.04 -1.48 -3.26
C ALA A 162 11.80 -1.36 -1.74
N ALA A 163 12.59 -0.56 -1.01
CA ALA A 163 12.65 -0.67 0.46
C ALA A 163 13.09 0.59 1.22
N ASN A 164 12.11 1.31 1.78
CA ASN A 164 12.22 2.64 2.39
C ASN A 164 12.40 2.61 3.92
N LEU A 165 13.44 3.25 4.45
CA LEU A 165 13.65 3.40 5.89
C LEU A 165 13.33 4.82 6.38
N GLY A 166 12.16 4.98 7.00
CA GLY A 166 11.71 6.17 7.72
C GLY A 166 11.29 7.34 6.85
N GLY A 167 11.09 8.50 7.49
CA GLY A 167 10.60 9.72 6.86
C GLY A 167 9.06 9.81 6.77
N ALA A 168 8.56 10.95 6.30
CA ALA A 168 7.14 11.16 6.05
C ALA A 168 6.79 10.98 4.57
N ASP A 169 5.63 10.38 4.32
CA ASP A 169 4.91 10.41 3.04
C ASP A 169 5.70 9.89 1.82
N ASN A 170 6.56 8.90 2.04
CA ASN A 170 7.32 8.21 0.99
C ASN A 170 6.44 7.20 0.22
N SER A 171 6.75 6.93 -1.04
CA SER A 171 6.07 5.93 -1.87
C SER A 171 7.04 4.86 -2.37
N VAL A 172 6.64 3.59 -2.31
CA VAL A 172 7.50 2.44 -2.65
C VAL A 172 6.82 1.53 -3.66
N LEU A 173 7.54 1.19 -4.73
CA LEU A 173 7.04 0.59 -5.97
C LEU A 173 8.01 -0.51 -6.44
N ALA A 174 7.52 -1.74 -6.61
CA ALA A 174 8.25 -2.82 -7.29
C ALA A 174 7.40 -3.39 -8.45
N GLY A 175 7.96 -3.45 -9.66
CA GLY A 175 7.32 -4.02 -10.86
C GLY A 175 6.17 -3.21 -11.44
N ARG A 176 6.17 -1.88 -11.28
CA ARG A 176 5.03 -1.06 -11.69
C ARG A 176 4.91 -0.90 -13.21
N ASN A 177 6.02 -0.80 -13.94
CA ASN A 177 6.03 -0.19 -15.27
C ASN A 177 5.90 -1.14 -16.48
N GLY A 178 5.22 -2.27 -16.31
CA GLY A 178 4.81 -3.16 -17.41
C GLY A 178 5.85 -4.19 -17.85
N ASP A 179 7.07 -4.12 -17.32
CA ASP A 179 7.96 -5.28 -17.26
C ASP A 179 7.28 -6.41 -16.47
N ASN A 180 7.24 -7.62 -17.05
CA ASN A 180 6.72 -8.79 -16.36
C ASN A 180 7.76 -9.28 -15.35
N GLY A 181 7.73 -8.72 -14.13
CA GLY A 181 8.52 -9.20 -13.02
C GLY A 181 8.25 -10.68 -12.75
N VAL A 182 9.28 -11.45 -12.39
CA VAL A 182 9.05 -12.77 -11.76
C VAL A 182 8.72 -12.56 -10.29
N LEU A 183 9.41 -11.62 -9.64
CA LEU A 183 9.25 -11.26 -8.24
C LEU A 183 9.25 -9.74 -8.07
N ASN A 184 8.29 -9.25 -7.31
CA ASN A 184 8.17 -7.86 -6.91
C ASN A 184 8.02 -7.77 -5.40
N ALA A 185 8.90 -7.04 -4.73
CA ALA A 185 8.95 -6.89 -3.29
C ALA A 185 9.10 -5.40 -2.92
N ALA A 186 8.14 -4.87 -2.16
CA ALA A 186 8.12 -3.47 -1.75
C ALA A 186 8.00 -3.36 -0.22
N VAL A 187 8.76 -2.46 0.41
CA VAL A 187 8.84 -2.31 1.88
C VAL A 187 8.93 -0.84 2.27
N SER A 188 8.27 -0.40 3.34
CA SER A 188 8.57 0.86 4.02
C SER A 188 8.52 0.64 5.53
N MET A 189 9.38 1.31 6.27
CA MET A 189 9.62 1.08 7.70
C MET A 189 9.64 2.40 8.45
N LEU A 190 9.12 2.45 9.68
CA LEU A 190 9.23 3.61 10.60
C LEU A 190 8.74 4.95 10.01
N GLY A 191 7.95 4.91 8.94
CA GLY A 191 7.45 6.09 8.26
C GLY A 191 6.11 6.55 8.82
N THR A 192 5.77 7.81 8.60
CA THR A 192 4.39 8.30 8.80
C THR A 192 3.77 8.53 7.44
N GLY A 193 2.58 7.95 7.18
CA GLY A 193 1.83 8.16 5.94
C GLY A 193 2.32 7.40 4.69
N SER A 194 3.45 6.68 4.75
CA SER A 194 4.06 6.03 3.58
C SER A 194 3.11 5.10 2.81
N ASN A 195 3.40 4.90 1.52
CA ASN A 195 2.73 3.98 0.60
C ASN A 195 3.70 2.91 0.09
N VAL A 196 3.28 1.66 -0.05
CA VAL A 196 4.12 0.53 -0.52
C VAL A 196 3.34 -0.35 -1.48
N VAL A 197 3.93 -0.68 -2.63
CA VAL A 197 3.26 -1.31 -3.77
C VAL A 197 4.20 -2.30 -4.46
N ALA A 198 3.80 -3.57 -4.58
CA ALA A 198 4.45 -4.52 -5.49
C ALA A 198 3.43 -5.03 -6.51
N GLY A 199 3.80 -5.11 -7.80
CA GLY A 199 2.83 -5.47 -8.83
C GLY A 199 3.41 -6.06 -10.10
N ASN A 200 2.52 -6.65 -10.90
CA ASN A 200 2.74 -7.09 -12.29
C ASN A 200 3.84 -8.14 -12.44
N GLY A 201 3.85 -9.12 -11.55
CA GLY A 201 4.67 -10.32 -11.71
C GLY A 201 4.01 -11.57 -11.19
N ILE A 202 4.70 -12.71 -11.28
CA ILE A 202 4.14 -13.98 -10.76
C ILE A 202 3.97 -13.90 -9.24
N LEU A 203 4.94 -13.28 -8.56
CA LEU A 203 4.99 -13.07 -7.11
C LEU A 203 5.06 -11.57 -6.79
N ASN A 204 4.19 -11.10 -5.89
CA ASN A 204 4.12 -9.69 -5.51
C ASN A 204 3.93 -9.60 -3.99
N ALA A 205 4.78 -8.86 -3.28
CA ALA A 205 4.73 -8.70 -1.83
C ALA A 205 5.03 -7.26 -1.38
N ALA A 206 4.24 -6.72 -0.45
CA ALA A 206 4.25 -5.32 -0.07
C ALA A 206 4.00 -5.14 1.42
N ALA A 207 4.96 -4.57 2.16
CA ALA A 207 4.88 -4.41 3.60
C ALA A 207 5.18 -2.97 4.08
N GLN A 208 4.35 -2.45 4.98
CA GLN A 208 4.64 -1.29 5.81
C GLN A 208 4.95 -1.73 7.22
N LEU A 209 5.92 -1.11 7.88
CA LEU A 209 6.50 -1.60 9.12
C LEU A 209 6.71 -0.46 10.14
N GLY A 210 5.60 0.02 10.71
CA GLY A 210 5.61 0.92 11.86
C GLY A 210 5.86 2.39 11.54
N GLY A 211 5.69 3.23 12.57
CA GLY A 211 5.19 4.60 12.39
C GLY A 211 3.68 4.59 12.08
N THR A 212 3.04 5.76 11.98
CA THR A 212 1.57 5.87 11.95
C THR A 212 1.01 6.13 10.56
N GLY A 213 -0.15 5.51 10.25
CA GLY A 213 -0.93 5.84 9.03
C GLY A 213 -0.35 5.36 7.68
N ASN A 214 0.67 4.50 7.70
CA ASN A 214 1.21 3.83 6.52
C ASN A 214 0.17 3.00 5.74
N ARG A 215 0.45 2.60 4.49
CA ARG A 215 -0.37 1.70 3.60
C ARG A 215 0.49 0.78 2.71
N ALA A 216 0.11 -0.49 2.52
CA ALA A 216 0.83 -1.41 1.62
C ALA A 216 -0.10 -2.29 0.77
N PHE A 217 0.34 -2.65 -0.44
CA PHE A 217 -0.47 -3.27 -1.50
C PHE A 217 0.38 -4.18 -2.39
N ALA A 218 0.05 -5.46 -2.57
CA ALA A 218 0.63 -6.24 -3.66
C ALA A 218 -0.41 -6.93 -4.53
N LEU A 219 -0.11 -6.96 -5.82
CA LEU A 219 -1.08 -6.81 -6.89
C LEU A 219 -0.65 -7.63 -8.12
N ASN A 220 -1.60 -8.00 -8.98
CA ASN A 220 -1.37 -8.55 -10.33
C ASN A 220 -0.30 -9.66 -10.44
N GLY A 221 -0.74 -10.90 -10.17
CA GLY A 221 0.03 -12.13 -10.26
C GLY A 221 -0.80 -13.35 -9.86
N THR A 222 -0.19 -14.53 -9.89
CA THR A 222 -0.78 -15.73 -9.27
C THR A 222 -0.64 -15.69 -7.74
N ALA A 223 0.35 -14.95 -7.24
CA ALA A 223 0.50 -14.61 -5.83
C ALA A 223 0.54 -13.08 -5.63
N LEU A 224 -0.43 -12.62 -4.84
CA LEU A 224 -0.50 -11.27 -4.29
C LEU A 224 -0.08 -11.35 -2.80
N ALA A 225 0.35 -10.25 -2.17
CA ALA A 225 0.56 -10.13 -0.71
C ALA A 225 0.74 -8.68 -0.20
N ALA A 226 -0.34 -8.00 0.18
CA ALA A 226 -0.31 -6.69 0.84
C ALA A 226 -0.13 -6.77 2.40
N ALA A 227 0.30 -5.71 3.11
CA ALA A 227 0.45 -5.67 4.59
C ALA A 227 0.74 -4.27 5.22
N GLN A 228 -0.15 -3.68 6.02
CA GLN A 228 -0.15 -2.26 6.41
C GLN A 228 0.06 -2.02 7.92
N PHE A 229 1.30 -1.89 8.43
CA PHE A 229 1.47 -1.63 9.88
C PHE A 229 1.33 -0.14 10.26
N GLY A 230 0.08 0.31 10.36
CA GLY A 230 -0.38 1.47 11.15
C GLY A 230 -1.73 2.08 10.69
N GLY A 231 -2.46 2.91 11.45
CA GLY A 231 -2.66 2.89 12.91
C GLY A 231 -1.42 2.94 13.79
N SER A 232 -1.50 2.30 14.96
CA SER A 232 -0.34 1.69 15.62
C SER A 232 -0.52 0.16 15.58
N GLY A 233 0.21 -0.52 14.68
CA GLY A 233 0.13 -1.97 14.45
C GLY A 233 -1.12 -2.39 13.67
N ASN A 234 -0.98 -2.73 12.38
CA ASN A 234 -2.08 -3.15 11.51
C ASN A 234 -1.61 -4.14 10.39
N GLU A 235 -2.50 -4.89 9.70
CA GLU A 235 -2.13 -5.96 8.72
C GLU A 235 -3.12 -6.09 7.53
N VAL A 236 -2.68 -6.38 6.28
CA VAL A 236 -3.46 -6.06 5.05
C VAL A 236 -3.34 -7.10 3.92
N TYR A 237 -3.58 -8.38 4.16
CA TYR A 237 -3.18 -9.45 3.23
C TYR A 237 -4.09 -9.70 2.01
N ALA A 238 -3.80 -9.00 0.91
CA ALA A 238 -4.29 -9.31 -0.43
C ALA A 238 -3.53 -10.52 -1.02
N ARG A 239 -3.97 -11.80 -0.96
CA ARG A 239 -3.03 -12.93 -1.24
C ARG A 239 -3.49 -14.30 -1.77
N ASN A 240 -2.57 -14.96 -2.50
CA ASN A 240 -2.57 -16.39 -2.89
C ASN A 240 -3.75 -16.93 -3.71
N GLY A 241 -3.63 -16.84 -5.04
CA GLY A 241 -4.69 -17.10 -6.02
C GLY A 241 -4.92 -15.88 -6.89
N SER A 242 -5.85 -15.97 -7.83
CA SER A 242 -6.06 -14.91 -8.84
C SER A 242 -6.99 -13.82 -8.30
N ALA A 243 -6.50 -12.57 -8.24
CA ALA A 243 -7.25 -11.38 -7.78
C ALA A 243 -7.82 -11.50 -6.35
N LEU A 244 -7.01 -11.15 -5.34
CA LEU A 244 -7.32 -11.30 -3.91
C LEU A 244 -6.87 -10.05 -3.15
N ALA A 245 -7.71 -9.46 -2.29
CA ALA A 245 -7.51 -8.07 -1.81
C ALA A 245 -7.97 -7.81 -0.37
N ALA A 246 -7.05 -7.45 0.54
CA ALA A 246 -7.38 -7.01 1.90
C ALA A 246 -6.97 -5.56 2.16
N ALA A 247 -7.58 -4.89 3.14
CA ALA A 247 -7.24 -3.54 3.59
C ALA A 247 -7.70 -3.24 5.04
N GLN A 248 -6.86 -2.56 5.82
CA GLN A 248 -7.03 -2.34 7.26
C GLN A 248 -6.65 -0.93 7.61
N MET A 249 -7.56 -0.20 8.25
CA MET A 249 -7.45 1.24 8.38
C MET A 249 -7.62 1.68 9.81
N ASN A 250 -6.51 2.10 10.43
CA ASN A 250 -6.43 2.64 11.79
C ASN A 250 -7.07 1.73 12.86
N GLY A 251 -7.35 2.29 14.03
CA GLY A 251 -7.36 1.50 15.25
C GLY A 251 -5.96 0.98 15.59
N SER A 252 -5.93 -0.03 16.45
CA SER A 252 -4.71 -0.75 16.84
C SER A 252 -4.98 -2.25 16.88
N ASP A 253 -3.95 -3.07 16.65
CA ASP A 253 -3.97 -4.51 16.92
C ASP A 253 -5.06 -5.28 16.13
N ASN A 254 -5.33 -4.83 14.92
CA ASN A 254 -6.37 -5.34 14.02
C ASN A 254 -5.77 -6.35 12.99
N GLN A 255 -6.56 -7.14 12.25
CA GLN A 255 -6.05 -8.03 11.17
C GLN A 255 -7.03 -8.25 10.00
N VAL A 256 -6.62 -7.89 8.76
CA VAL A 256 -7.42 -8.11 7.54
C VAL A 256 -6.72 -9.00 6.52
N ASP A 257 -7.43 -10.01 6.01
CA ASP A 257 -6.87 -11.08 5.18
C ASP A 257 -7.86 -11.62 4.13
N ALA A 258 -7.46 -11.59 2.86
CA ALA A 258 -8.28 -11.97 1.72
C ALA A 258 -7.51 -12.99 0.86
N LYS A 259 -8.00 -14.22 0.81
CA LYS A 259 -7.17 -15.37 0.45
C LYS A 259 -7.88 -16.49 -0.29
N ASN A 260 -7.07 -17.24 -1.03
CA ASN A 260 -7.41 -18.48 -1.75
C ASN A 260 -8.44 -18.27 -2.89
N GLY A 261 -8.36 -19.10 -3.92
CA GLY A 261 -9.36 -19.11 -5.00
C GLY A 261 -9.31 -17.86 -5.89
N PHE A 262 -10.48 -17.23 -6.10
CA PHE A 262 -10.68 -16.16 -7.08
C PHE A 262 -11.65 -15.08 -6.56
N LEU A 263 -11.24 -13.80 -6.53
CA LEU A 263 -12.08 -12.67 -6.10
C LEU A 263 -12.54 -12.70 -4.62
N ASN A 264 -11.70 -13.14 -3.68
CA ASN A 264 -11.98 -12.92 -2.25
C ASN A 264 -11.43 -11.57 -1.77
N GLY A 265 -12.20 -10.86 -0.94
CA GLY A 265 -11.90 -9.50 -0.49
C GLY A 265 -12.28 -9.22 0.97
N ALA A 266 -11.38 -8.62 1.74
CA ALA A 266 -11.54 -8.37 3.17
C ALA A 266 -11.24 -6.91 3.54
N ALA A 267 -12.01 -6.32 4.45
CA ALA A 267 -11.81 -4.92 4.85
C ALA A 267 -12.14 -4.69 6.34
N GLN A 268 -11.28 -4.01 7.09
CA GLN A 268 -11.66 -3.52 8.42
C GLN A 268 -11.23 -2.09 8.72
N PHE A 269 -12.06 -1.44 9.51
CA PHE A 269 -11.98 -0.03 9.79
C PHE A 269 -12.07 0.22 11.31
N GLY A 270 -10.97 0.70 11.89
CA GLY A 270 -10.90 1.12 13.29
C GLY A 270 -11.16 0.02 14.32
N GLY A 271 -11.42 0.45 15.56
CA GLY A 271 -11.53 -0.43 16.71
C GLY A 271 -10.20 -1.06 17.14
N THR A 272 -10.26 -1.96 18.10
CA THR A 272 -9.07 -2.58 18.73
C THR A 272 -9.18 -4.10 18.75
N GLY A 273 -8.13 -4.82 18.35
CA GLY A 273 -8.07 -6.28 18.56
C GLY A 273 -8.92 -7.14 17.62
N ASN A 274 -9.41 -6.61 16.49
CA ASN A 274 -10.42 -7.28 15.65
C ASN A 274 -9.85 -7.96 14.39
N VAL A 275 -10.59 -8.93 13.83
CA VAL A 275 -10.14 -9.77 12.70
C VAL A 275 -11.20 -9.84 11.60
N VAL A 276 -10.80 -9.65 10.33
CA VAL A 276 -11.67 -9.76 9.14
C VAL A 276 -11.04 -10.62 8.05
N ILE A 277 -11.73 -11.69 7.64
CA ILE A 277 -11.21 -12.72 6.74
C ILE A 277 -12.20 -13.07 5.63
N ALA A 278 -11.78 -12.98 4.37
CA ALA A 278 -12.48 -13.57 3.23
C ALA A 278 -11.64 -14.70 2.62
N ALA A 279 -12.19 -15.92 2.57
CA ALA A 279 -11.42 -17.12 2.24
C ALA A 279 -12.20 -18.14 1.41
N ASN A 280 -11.46 -18.90 0.59
CA ASN A 280 -11.89 -20.12 -0.13
C ASN A 280 -12.98 -19.90 -1.20
N GLY A 281 -13.06 -20.76 -2.22
CA GLY A 281 -14.00 -20.59 -3.34
C GLY A 281 -13.83 -19.29 -4.13
N ALA A 282 -14.95 -18.62 -4.46
CA ALA A 282 -14.92 -17.39 -5.24
C ALA A 282 -15.96 -16.32 -4.84
N ALA A 283 -15.57 -15.05 -5.02
CA ALA A 283 -16.41 -13.87 -4.76
C ALA A 283 -16.87 -13.72 -3.28
N ASN A 284 -16.00 -14.01 -2.31
CA ASN A 284 -16.33 -13.92 -0.88
C ASN A 284 -15.86 -12.60 -0.27
N SER A 285 -16.67 -12.05 0.65
CA SER A 285 -16.52 -10.68 1.15
C SER A 285 -16.65 -10.59 2.66
N ALA A 286 -15.63 -10.09 3.35
CA ALA A 286 -15.66 -9.89 4.80
C ALA A 286 -15.39 -8.43 5.16
N SER A 287 -16.17 -7.89 6.09
CA SER A 287 -16.14 -6.45 6.40
C SER A 287 -16.35 -6.15 7.88
N GLN A 288 -15.61 -5.18 8.43
CA GLN A 288 -15.91 -4.64 9.76
C GLN A 288 -15.77 -3.13 9.84
N ILE A 289 -16.71 -2.53 10.58
CA ILE A 289 -16.79 -1.10 10.87
C ILE A 289 -16.83 -0.89 12.39
N GLY A 290 -15.67 -0.57 12.99
CA GLY A 290 -15.55 -0.23 14.41
C GLY A 290 -15.89 -1.36 15.38
N GLY A 291 -15.98 -0.98 16.66
CA GLY A 291 -16.09 -1.93 17.78
C GLY A 291 -14.75 -2.64 18.07
N ASP A 292 -14.65 -3.23 19.26
CA ASP A 292 -13.43 -3.91 19.72
C ASP A 292 -13.64 -5.43 19.77
N TYR A 293 -12.58 -6.23 19.66
CA TYR A 293 -12.60 -7.69 19.77
C TYR A 293 -13.68 -8.43 18.93
N ASN A 294 -13.79 -8.10 17.65
CA ASN A 294 -14.65 -8.81 16.69
C ASN A 294 -13.90 -9.93 15.93
N THR A 295 -14.67 -10.83 15.33
CA THR A 295 -14.23 -11.74 14.26
C THR A 295 -15.28 -11.73 13.15
N VAL A 296 -14.88 -11.47 11.91
CA VAL A 296 -15.75 -11.52 10.72
C VAL A 296 -15.13 -12.44 9.68
N LEU A 297 -15.85 -13.49 9.28
CA LEU A 297 -15.37 -14.51 8.35
C LEU A 297 -16.40 -14.81 7.26
N ALA A 298 -15.99 -14.69 6.00
CA ALA A 298 -16.76 -15.08 4.82
C ALA A 298 -16.04 -16.14 3.99
N GLY A 299 -16.83 -17.08 3.48
CA GLY A 299 -16.41 -18.14 2.54
C GLY A 299 -15.89 -19.41 3.21
N GLY A 300 -15.85 -19.41 4.55
CA GLY A 300 -15.52 -20.56 5.38
C GLY A 300 -14.03 -20.71 5.68
N ASP A 301 -13.76 -21.29 6.85
CA ASP A 301 -12.46 -21.65 7.40
C ASP A 301 -12.07 -23.11 7.12
N GLY A 302 -13.06 -24.01 7.02
CA GLY A 302 -12.87 -25.47 7.00
C GLY A 302 -12.63 -26.16 5.65
N GLY A 303 -12.24 -25.46 4.59
CA GLY A 303 -11.91 -26.08 3.29
C GLY A 303 -13.09 -26.56 2.44
N ALA A 304 -14.28 -26.01 2.65
CA ALA A 304 -15.37 -26.04 1.68
C ALA A 304 -15.55 -24.62 1.10
N ASP A 305 -15.81 -24.54 -0.21
CA ASP A 305 -15.77 -23.26 -0.93
C ASP A 305 -17.01 -22.39 -0.70
N GLY A 306 -16.78 -21.13 -0.33
CA GLY A 306 -17.78 -20.08 -0.43
C GLY A 306 -17.98 -19.60 -1.86
N TYR A 307 -19.22 -19.36 -2.26
CA TYR A 307 -19.54 -18.71 -3.53
C TYR A 307 -20.48 -17.53 -3.26
N PHE A 308 -20.04 -16.29 -3.50
CA PHE A 308 -20.83 -15.10 -3.20
C PHE A 308 -21.29 -15.01 -1.73
N THR A 309 -20.42 -15.37 -0.78
CA THR A 309 -20.72 -15.19 0.66
C THR A 309 -20.31 -13.81 1.16
N SER A 310 -21.00 -13.32 2.20
CA SER A 310 -20.72 -12.01 2.78
C SER A 310 -20.89 -12.00 4.30
N ALA A 311 -19.88 -11.53 5.03
CA ALA A 311 -19.91 -11.37 6.47
C ALA A 311 -19.62 -9.91 6.86
N PHE A 312 -20.39 -9.35 7.79
CA PHE A 312 -20.21 -7.98 8.25
C PHE A 312 -20.42 -7.78 9.76
N SER A 313 -19.57 -6.96 10.39
CA SER A 313 -19.79 -6.45 11.75
C SER A 313 -19.76 -4.93 11.79
N VAL A 314 -20.71 -4.29 12.46
CA VAL A 314 -20.90 -2.84 12.47
C VAL A 314 -21.20 -2.35 13.88
N LEU A 315 -20.23 -1.65 14.50
CA LEU A 315 -20.33 -1.06 15.84
C LEU A 315 -20.76 -2.06 16.95
N SER A 316 -20.51 -3.34 16.70
CA SER A 316 -20.66 -4.45 17.64
C SER A 316 -19.32 -4.68 18.34
N SER A 317 -19.31 -5.03 19.63
CA SER A 317 -18.06 -5.27 20.36
C SER A 317 -18.03 -6.64 21.03
N GLY A 318 -16.86 -7.27 21.04
CA GLY A 318 -16.54 -8.21 22.09
C GLY A 318 -16.32 -7.48 23.41
N ARG A 319 -16.84 -8.01 24.52
CA ARG A 319 -16.60 -7.44 25.85
C ARG A 319 -15.12 -7.51 26.26
N ASP A 320 -14.42 -8.49 25.69
CA ASP A 320 -12.98 -8.73 25.74
C ASP A 320 -12.60 -9.71 24.61
N ALA A 321 -11.33 -10.10 24.54
CA ALA A 321 -10.81 -10.99 23.49
C ALA A 321 -11.30 -12.45 23.55
N LEU A 322 -11.93 -12.90 24.65
CA LEU A 322 -12.60 -14.20 24.77
C LEU A 322 -14.08 -14.11 24.39
N HIS A 323 -14.73 -13.02 24.79
CA HIS A 323 -16.16 -12.76 24.58
C HIS A 323 -16.41 -11.97 23.29
N ARG A 324 -15.75 -12.36 22.19
CA ARG A 324 -15.82 -11.68 20.89
C ARG A 324 -17.24 -11.62 20.32
N ASN A 325 -17.56 -10.53 19.60
CA ASN A 325 -18.66 -10.57 18.65
C ASN A 325 -18.18 -11.29 17.37
N SER A 326 -18.89 -12.34 16.96
CA SER A 326 -18.48 -13.27 15.91
C SER A 326 -19.53 -13.33 14.80
N VAL A 327 -19.09 -13.14 13.55
CA VAL A 327 -19.94 -13.15 12.35
C VAL A 327 -19.35 -14.10 11.31
N LEU A 328 -20.08 -15.18 11.01
CA LEU A 328 -19.68 -16.23 10.09
C LEU A 328 -20.70 -16.41 8.96
N ALA A 329 -20.26 -16.14 7.72
CA ALA A 329 -20.93 -16.61 6.52
C ALA A 329 -20.25 -17.89 6.03
N SER A 330 -20.86 -19.02 6.36
CA SER A 330 -20.35 -20.36 6.08
C SER A 330 -20.43 -20.71 4.57
N PRO A 331 -19.71 -21.75 4.11
CA PRO A 331 -19.69 -22.18 2.72
C PRO A 331 -21.07 -22.45 2.08
N GLY A 332 -21.10 -22.35 0.75
CA GLY A 332 -22.31 -22.42 -0.07
C GLY A 332 -22.63 -21.11 -0.81
N PRO A 333 -23.62 -21.12 -1.72
CA PRO A 333 -23.98 -19.93 -2.49
C PRO A 333 -24.82 -18.95 -1.67
N LEU A 334 -24.51 -17.65 -1.74
CA LEU A 334 -25.34 -16.55 -1.20
C LEU A 334 -25.63 -16.63 0.31
N ALA A 335 -24.62 -17.00 1.11
CA ALA A 335 -24.68 -16.90 2.58
C ALA A 335 -24.31 -15.48 3.04
N ILE A 336 -25.23 -14.78 3.71
CA ILE A 336 -25.01 -13.43 4.26
C ILE A 336 -25.19 -13.43 5.79
N ALA A 337 -24.15 -13.02 6.53
CA ALA A 337 -24.13 -12.92 7.98
C ALA A 337 -23.80 -11.49 8.45
N GLY A 338 -24.51 -10.97 9.45
CA GLY A 338 -24.39 -9.58 9.90
C GLY A 338 -24.60 -9.35 11.39
N SER A 339 -23.71 -8.59 12.02
CA SER A 339 -23.88 -8.05 13.38
C SER A 339 -23.87 -6.51 13.33
N VAL A 340 -24.81 -5.87 14.03
CA VAL A 340 -25.01 -4.42 14.06
C VAL A 340 -25.37 -4.00 15.48
N GLY A 341 -24.45 -3.33 16.19
CA GLY A 341 -24.66 -2.85 17.55
C GLY A 341 -24.95 -3.95 18.58
N GLN A 342 -24.25 -5.09 18.49
CA GLN A 342 -24.43 -6.22 19.41
C GLN A 342 -23.15 -6.54 20.19
N ASP A 343 -23.29 -6.74 21.49
CA ASP A 343 -22.17 -7.11 22.35
C ASP A 343 -22.06 -8.64 22.53
N SER A 344 -20.88 -9.21 22.29
CA SER A 344 -20.57 -10.64 22.47
C SER A 344 -21.55 -11.62 21.79
N ALA A 345 -22.10 -11.24 20.63
CA ALA A 345 -23.05 -12.06 19.89
C ALA A 345 -22.37 -13.04 18.91
N THR A 346 -23.04 -14.16 18.62
CA THR A 346 -22.60 -15.14 17.60
C THR A 346 -23.64 -15.25 16.49
N ILE A 347 -23.33 -14.66 15.34
CA ILE A 347 -24.13 -14.66 14.13
C ILE A 347 -23.52 -15.67 13.13
N VAL A 348 -24.31 -16.65 12.71
CA VAL A 348 -23.91 -17.64 11.71
C VAL A 348 -25.00 -17.72 10.64
N GLN A 349 -24.59 -17.73 9.38
CA GLN A 349 -25.44 -18.08 8.24
C GLN A 349 -24.86 -19.31 7.53
N ASN A 350 -25.64 -20.40 7.51
CA ASN A 350 -25.26 -21.65 6.85
C ASN A 350 -26.04 -21.80 5.54
N GLY A 351 -25.34 -21.79 4.41
CA GLY A 351 -25.96 -21.86 3.08
C GLY A 351 -26.77 -20.61 2.71
N PRO A 352 -27.60 -20.68 1.64
CA PRO A 352 -28.28 -19.52 1.08
C PRO A 352 -29.21 -18.82 2.07
N GLY A 353 -29.05 -17.51 2.25
CA GLY A 353 -29.94 -16.72 3.10
C GLY A 353 -29.25 -15.56 3.79
N ILE A 354 -30.01 -14.88 4.66
CA ILE A 354 -29.59 -13.66 5.35
C ILE A 354 -29.85 -13.82 6.85
N ASN A 355 -28.80 -13.77 7.66
CA ASN A 355 -28.88 -13.62 9.10
C ASN A 355 -28.28 -12.26 9.50
N VAL A 356 -29.09 -11.36 10.05
CA VAL A 356 -28.63 -10.11 10.67
C VAL A 356 -29.21 -9.99 12.07
N ASN A 357 -28.35 -9.75 13.07
CA ASN A 357 -28.70 -9.55 14.48
C ASN A 357 -29.47 -10.69 15.18
N ARG A 358 -29.65 -11.86 14.54
CA ARG A 358 -30.27 -13.04 15.16
C ARG A 358 -29.17 -13.99 15.59
N SER A 359 -28.88 -13.98 16.89
CA SER A 359 -28.03 -14.97 17.53
C SER A 359 -28.47 -16.39 17.15
N SER A 360 -27.51 -17.23 16.77
CA SER A 360 -27.82 -18.62 16.40
C SER A 360 -28.51 -19.34 17.57
N PRO A 361 -29.71 -19.93 17.41
CA PRO A 361 -30.42 -20.61 18.49
C PRO A 361 -29.65 -21.76 19.15
N ALA A 362 -28.57 -22.25 18.51
CA ALA A 362 -27.67 -23.25 19.05
C ALA A 362 -27.02 -22.84 20.39
N ALA A 363 -26.80 -21.55 20.63
CA ALA A 363 -26.21 -21.05 21.87
C ALA A 363 -27.20 -20.99 23.06
N ALA A 364 -28.51 -20.93 22.80
CA ALA A 364 -29.52 -20.73 23.85
C ALA A 364 -30.87 -21.42 23.56
N ARG A 365 -31.03 -22.64 24.10
CA ARG A 365 -32.33 -23.31 24.25
C ARG A 365 -33.26 -22.50 25.20
N ARG A 366 -34.30 -21.79 24.71
CA ARG A 366 -35.50 -21.37 25.49
C ARG A 366 -36.60 -20.72 24.63
N ALA A 367 -37.86 -20.91 25.04
CA ALA A 367 -39.13 -20.30 24.55
C ALA A 367 -39.41 -20.39 23.02
N SER A 368 -40.39 -21.13 22.52
CA SER A 368 -41.87 -21.04 22.70
C SER A 368 -42.49 -19.72 22.22
N ALA A 369 -43.65 -19.63 21.53
CA ALA A 369 -44.37 -20.49 20.56
C ALA A 369 -45.69 -19.76 20.12
N THR A 370 -46.34 -20.21 19.03
CA THR A 370 -47.82 -20.16 18.81
C THR A 370 -48.55 -18.85 18.35
N THR A 371 -49.10 -18.90 17.12
CA THR A 371 -50.37 -18.28 16.59
C THR A 371 -50.53 -16.80 16.11
N ARG A 372 -51.52 -16.66 15.19
CA ARG A 372 -52.17 -15.51 14.50
C ARG A 372 -53.70 -15.58 14.85
N PRO A 373 -54.67 -14.78 14.32
CA PRO A 373 -54.70 -13.40 13.76
C PRO A 373 -55.88 -12.54 14.33
N THR A 374 -56.15 -11.33 13.78
CA THR A 374 -57.51 -10.70 13.85
C THR A 374 -57.78 -9.71 12.70
N GLN A 375 -59.06 -9.34 12.46
CA GLN A 375 -59.57 -8.36 11.49
C GLN A 375 -60.22 -7.15 12.20
N GLY A 376 -60.51 -6.05 11.49
CA GLY A 376 -61.50 -5.05 11.94
C GLY A 376 -61.45 -3.69 11.23
N GLY A 377 -62.61 -3.19 10.78
CA GLY A 377 -62.81 -1.85 10.20
C GLY A 377 -64.31 -1.57 9.99
N THR A 378 -64.78 -0.35 10.30
CA THR A 378 -66.17 -0.13 10.75
C THR A 378 -67.08 0.70 9.84
N ILE A 379 -68.38 0.65 10.16
CA ILE A 379 -69.53 1.23 9.44
C ILE A 379 -69.74 2.71 9.80
N ALA A 380 -70.19 3.51 8.82
CA ALA A 380 -70.94 4.75 9.05
C ALA A 380 -72.05 4.89 7.99
N ALA A 381 -73.18 5.50 8.34
CA ALA A 381 -74.32 5.68 7.44
C ALA A 381 -75.12 6.95 7.75
N ASN A 382 -75.59 7.64 6.71
CA ASN A 382 -76.82 8.44 6.75
C ASN A 382 -77.41 8.56 5.34
N GLY A 383 -78.73 8.78 5.23
CA GLY A 383 -79.47 8.68 3.97
C GLY A 383 -79.89 10.02 3.36
N GLY A 384 -80.14 10.02 2.05
CA GLY A 384 -80.75 11.13 1.30
C GLY A 384 -81.40 10.61 0.02
N THR A 385 -82.64 11.03 -0.26
CA THR A 385 -83.43 10.55 -1.42
C THR A 385 -83.45 11.59 -2.55
N GLY A 386 -83.31 11.15 -3.80
CA GLY A 386 -83.29 12.06 -4.96
C GLY A 386 -83.50 11.33 -6.29
N LYS A 387 -84.48 11.77 -7.09
CA LYS A 387 -84.87 11.15 -8.36
C LYS A 387 -83.95 11.55 -9.53
N ALA A 388 -83.73 10.58 -10.42
CA ALA A 388 -83.72 10.65 -11.89
C ALA A 388 -83.10 11.84 -12.65
N SER A 389 -82.27 11.52 -13.65
CA SER A 389 -82.57 11.81 -15.06
C SER A 389 -81.59 11.10 -16.01
N ALA A 390 -81.94 10.99 -17.29
CA ALA A 390 -81.07 10.44 -18.33
C ALA A 390 -80.30 11.55 -19.06
N GLY A 391 -79.09 11.25 -19.54
CA GLY A 391 -78.28 12.22 -20.29
C GLY A 391 -77.11 11.54 -21.02
N ALA A 392 -77.31 11.21 -22.30
CA ALA A 392 -76.26 10.66 -23.14
C ALA A 392 -75.46 11.77 -23.84
N ARG A 393 -74.12 11.67 -23.85
CA ARG A 393 -73.32 12.31 -24.89
C ARG A 393 -72.00 11.58 -25.14
N ALA A 394 -71.89 10.93 -26.31
CA ALA A 394 -70.61 10.54 -26.85
C ALA A 394 -69.92 11.74 -27.50
N THR A 395 -68.59 11.81 -27.46
CA THR A 395 -67.79 12.61 -28.40
C THR A 395 -66.45 11.93 -28.60
N ALA A 396 -66.11 11.68 -29.87
CA ALA A 396 -64.83 11.19 -30.33
C ALA A 396 -64.42 12.01 -31.57
N ARG A 397 -63.17 11.85 -32.02
CA ARG A 397 -62.39 12.78 -32.88
C ARG A 397 -61.79 13.95 -32.08
N ARG A 398 -60.63 14.47 -32.47
CA ARG A 398 -59.79 14.06 -33.62
C ARG A 398 -58.75 13.02 -33.23
#